data_AF-A0A7C6JT38-F1
#
_entry.id   AF-A0A7C6JT38-F1
#
_cell.length_a   1.000
_cell.length_b   1.000
_cell.length_c   1.000
_cell.angle_alpha   90.00
_cell.angle_beta   90.00
_cell.angle_gamma   90.00
#
_symmetry.space_group_name_H-M   'P 1'
#
loop_
_entity.id
_entity.type
_entity.pdbx_description
1 polymer ?
#
loop_
_entity_poly.entity_id
_entity_poly.type
_entity_poly.pdbx_seq_one_letter_code
_entity_poly.pdbx_strand_id
1 'polypeptide(L)'
;MIILHLSYCAGNCFLWGETPAEHFPKRRGRPPKKPKLLPSPFDVSGAKLKQALAAGGIEIEDKAETAMTAWLPSVADRPVGSGLLVAPPPLADQELTIRPWKVTALCLLPDDAMSFLTACAGRRNLAPSVVIGADIAFWVQALRFAGSLAARGRFLPGVKQERSGYVAVWEPVLSGDDMESLVTLARSIPAACYCLTADDVLSDTQAPSVVLSFSGMLIDALARQEAMLLQGKAGKRRSRAAGQT
;
A
#
# COMPACT_ATOMS: atom_id res chain seq x y z
N MET A 1 -10.50 17.80 -2.44
CA MET A 1 -10.65 16.48 -3.08
C MET A 1 -9.32 15.77 -3.01
N ILE A 2 -9.32 14.46 -2.73
CA ILE A 2 -8.13 13.63 -2.52
C ILE A 2 -8.26 12.40 -3.43
N ILE A 3 -7.20 12.02 -4.13
CA ILE A 3 -7.06 10.69 -4.73
C ILE A 3 -6.16 9.86 -3.82
N LEU A 4 -6.65 8.71 -3.36
CA LEU A 4 -5.86 7.78 -2.54
C LEU A 4 -5.08 6.81 -3.43
N HIS A 5 -3.87 6.52 -3.01
CA HIS A 5 -2.97 5.53 -3.61
C HIS A 5 -2.41 4.61 -2.53
N LEU A 6 -2.12 3.38 -2.90
CA LEU A 6 -1.51 2.39 -2.04
C LEU A 6 -0.26 1.83 -2.72
N SER A 7 0.89 2.01 -2.11
CA SER A 7 2.15 1.41 -2.55
C SER A 7 2.60 0.36 -1.56
N TYR A 8 3.24 -0.70 -2.05
CA TYR A 8 3.85 -1.73 -1.22
C TYR A 8 5.36 -1.64 -1.31
N CYS A 9 6.03 -1.56 -0.15
CA CYS A 9 7.47 -1.45 -0.07
C CYS A 9 8.00 -2.13 1.18
N ALA A 10 9.11 -2.86 1.04
CA ALA A 10 9.81 -3.49 2.17
C ALA A 10 8.90 -4.29 3.13
N GLY A 11 7.90 -4.99 2.60
CA GLY A 11 6.98 -5.81 3.41
C GLY A 11 5.76 -5.07 3.98
N ASN A 12 5.58 -3.79 3.67
CA ASN A 12 4.55 -2.94 4.27
C ASN A 12 3.70 -2.22 3.22
N CYS A 13 2.45 -1.96 3.56
CA CYS A 13 1.52 -1.14 2.78
C CYS A 13 1.61 0.32 3.21
N PHE A 14 1.81 1.22 2.25
CA PHE A 14 1.88 2.66 2.47
C PHE A 14 0.75 3.35 1.72
N LEU A 15 -0.21 3.88 2.47
CA LEU A 15 -1.28 4.71 1.93
C LEU A 15 -0.79 6.16 1.81
N TRP A 16 -0.91 6.73 0.63
CA TRP A 16 -0.60 8.13 0.37
C TRP A 16 -1.69 8.71 -0.53
N GLY A 17 -1.59 10.00 -0.87
CA GLY A 17 -2.59 10.59 -1.75
C GLY A 17 -2.13 11.84 -2.46
N GLU A 18 -2.93 12.20 -3.46
CA GLU A 18 -2.76 13.41 -4.26
C GLU A 18 -3.96 14.35 -4.07
N THR A 19 -3.67 15.65 -3.94
CA THR A 19 -4.66 16.73 -3.98
C THR A 19 -4.23 17.76 -5.02
N PRO A 20 -5.15 18.50 -5.65
CA PRO A 20 -4.78 19.66 -6.47
C PRO A 20 -3.80 20.56 -5.74
N ALA A 21 -2.74 20.96 -6.43
CA ALA A 21 -1.76 21.87 -5.87
C ALA A 21 -2.37 23.25 -5.68
N GLU A 22 -2.34 23.77 -4.46
CA GLU A 22 -2.71 25.17 -4.17
C GLU A 22 -1.61 26.15 -4.62
N HIS A 23 -0.35 25.70 -4.60
CA HIS A 23 0.80 26.48 -5.01
C HIS A 23 1.93 25.60 -5.53
N PHE A 24 2.52 26.00 -6.66
CA PHE A 24 3.80 25.44 -7.10
C PHE A 24 4.94 26.34 -6.60
N PRO A 25 5.87 25.83 -5.80
CA PRO A 25 7.02 26.63 -5.38
C PRO A 25 7.83 27.03 -6.61
N LYS A 26 7.92 28.34 -6.89
CA LYS A 26 8.78 28.86 -7.94
C LYS A 26 10.23 28.74 -7.49
N ARG A 27 11.04 27.94 -8.19
CA ARG A 27 12.47 27.83 -7.95
C ARG A 27 13.12 29.19 -8.29
N ARG A 28 13.58 29.94 -7.27
CA ARG A 28 14.36 31.18 -7.44
C ARG A 28 15.84 30.89 -7.18
N GLY A 29 16.71 31.29 -8.11
CA GLY A 29 18.16 31.25 -7.95
C GLY A 29 18.88 30.03 -8.52
N ARG A 30 20.21 29.99 -8.34
CA ARG A 30 21.10 28.95 -8.87
C ARG A 30 20.83 27.59 -8.21
N PRO A 31 20.84 26.47 -8.95
CA PRO A 31 20.69 25.13 -8.38
C PRO A 31 21.71 24.89 -7.27
N PRO A 32 21.29 24.42 -6.07
CA PRO A 32 22.23 24.10 -5.00
C PRO A 32 23.14 22.94 -5.41
N LYS A 33 24.40 22.96 -4.94
CA LYS A 33 25.41 21.89 -5.18
C LYS A 33 24.96 20.50 -4.71
N LYS A 34 24.06 20.42 -3.74
CA LYS A 34 23.39 19.19 -3.28
C LYS A 34 21.88 19.44 -3.24
N PRO A 35 21.11 19.04 -4.25
CA PRO A 35 19.67 19.22 -4.24
C PRO A 35 19.04 18.38 -3.12
N LYS A 36 18.37 19.03 -2.17
CA LYS A 36 17.44 18.35 -1.26
C LYS A 36 16.23 17.90 -2.06
N LEU A 37 15.73 16.69 -1.79
CA LEU A 37 14.47 16.22 -2.37
C LEU A 37 13.34 17.17 -1.96
N LEU A 38 12.52 17.55 -2.95
CA LEU A 38 11.42 18.48 -2.76
C LEU A 38 10.15 17.71 -2.39
N PRO A 39 9.29 18.28 -1.53
CA PRO A 39 7.95 17.74 -1.33
C PRO A 39 7.15 17.83 -2.63
N SER A 40 6.33 16.81 -2.89
CA SER A 40 5.36 16.86 -3.98
C SER A 40 4.38 18.01 -3.73
N PRO A 41 4.11 18.87 -4.72
CA PRO A 41 3.07 19.90 -4.61
C PRO A 41 1.65 19.32 -4.50
N PHE A 42 1.49 18.02 -4.78
CA PHE A 42 0.23 17.30 -4.64
C PHE A 42 0.12 16.53 -3.32
N ASP A 43 1.14 16.59 -2.45
CA ASP A 43 1.18 15.80 -1.21
C ASP A 43 -0.03 16.06 -0.31
N VAL A 44 -0.54 14.99 0.29
CA VAL A 44 -1.63 15.04 1.25
C VAL A 44 -1.07 14.71 2.63
N SER A 45 -1.15 15.67 3.55
CA SER A 45 -0.71 15.50 4.95
C SER A 45 -1.38 14.29 5.62
N GLY A 46 -0.69 13.63 6.54
CA GLY A 46 -1.22 12.45 7.24
C GLY A 46 -2.53 12.72 7.99
N ALA A 47 -2.71 13.90 8.58
CA ALA A 47 -3.99 14.32 9.18
C ALA A 47 -5.17 14.29 8.18
N LYS A 48 -4.97 14.77 6.95
CA LYS A 48 -5.99 14.72 5.87
C LYS A 48 -6.21 13.28 5.37
N LEU A 49 -5.17 12.44 5.33
CA LEU A 49 -5.31 11.02 5.00
C LEU A 49 -6.14 10.28 6.06
N LYS A 50 -5.85 10.50 7.35
CA LYS A 50 -6.63 9.95 8.48
C LYS A 50 -8.09 10.40 8.42
N GLN A 51 -8.34 11.67 8.12
CA GLN A 51 -9.70 12.19 7.94
C GLN A 51 -10.43 11.53 6.75
N ALA A 52 -9.73 11.32 5.63
CA ALA A 52 -10.30 10.66 4.46
C ALA A 52 -10.70 9.20 4.73
N LEU A 53 -9.89 8.48 5.52
CA LEU A 53 -10.17 7.13 5.99
C LEU A 53 -11.37 7.09 6.94
N ALA A 54 -11.38 7.97 7.94
CA ALA A 54 -12.48 8.09 8.89
C ALA A 54 -13.82 8.40 8.19
N ALA A 55 -13.81 9.26 7.17
CA ALA A 55 -14.99 9.54 6.35
C ALA A 55 -15.50 8.31 5.57
N GLY A 56 -14.62 7.34 5.29
CA GLY A 56 -14.96 6.03 4.73
C GLY A 56 -15.39 4.99 5.76
N GLY A 57 -15.46 5.34 7.05
CA GLY A 57 -15.74 4.42 8.15
C GLY A 57 -14.57 3.50 8.50
N ILE A 58 -13.34 3.88 8.11
CA ILE A 58 -12.13 3.10 8.40
C ILE A 58 -11.41 3.79 9.54
N GLU A 59 -11.43 3.14 10.70
CA GLU A 59 -10.64 3.53 11.85
C GLU A 59 -9.28 2.86 11.73
N ILE A 60 -8.23 3.69 11.74
CA ILE A 60 -6.87 3.21 11.83
C ILE A 60 -6.35 3.73 13.17
N GLU A 61 -5.79 2.84 13.99
CA GLU A 61 -5.08 3.24 15.21
C GLU A 61 -4.04 4.32 14.90
N ASP A 62 -3.57 5.06 15.90
CA ASP A 62 -2.62 6.16 15.70
C ASP A 62 -1.30 5.66 15.09
N LYS A 63 -1.23 5.61 13.76
CA LYS A 63 -0.05 5.16 13.02
C LYS A 63 0.89 6.32 12.78
N ALA A 64 2.17 5.97 12.74
CA ALA A 64 3.23 6.89 12.40
C ALA A 64 3.07 7.37 10.95
N GLU A 65 2.84 8.67 10.81
CA GLU A 65 3.06 9.37 9.55
C GLU A 65 4.54 9.21 9.18
N THR A 66 4.80 8.73 7.97
CA THR A 66 6.17 8.51 7.51
C THR A 66 6.41 9.24 6.20
N ALA A 67 7.51 10.00 6.14
CA ALA A 67 7.97 10.61 4.90
C ALA A 67 8.58 9.54 4.00
N MET A 68 8.02 9.36 2.81
CA MET A 68 8.48 8.43 1.79
C MET A 68 8.98 9.19 0.56
N THR A 69 9.74 8.52 -0.29
CA THR A 69 10.11 9.03 -1.61
C THR A 69 9.29 8.35 -2.68
N ALA A 70 8.48 9.13 -3.39
CA ALA A 70 7.71 8.71 -4.54
C ALA A 70 8.48 8.98 -5.83
N TRP A 71 8.63 7.95 -6.66
CA TRP A 71 9.23 8.03 -7.98
C TRP A 71 8.13 8.30 -9.01
N LEU A 72 7.94 9.59 -9.34
CA LEU A 72 6.78 10.05 -10.13
C LEU A 72 7.22 10.53 -11.53
N PRO A 73 6.38 10.30 -12.56
CA PRO A 73 6.54 10.97 -13.84
C PRO A 73 6.56 12.48 -13.64
N SER A 74 7.53 13.14 -14.27
CA SER A 74 7.80 14.56 -14.06
C SER A 74 8.18 15.24 -15.36
N VAL A 75 7.67 16.46 -15.54
CA VAL A 75 8.08 17.38 -16.61
C VAL A 75 8.90 18.50 -15.97
N ALA A 76 10.17 18.60 -16.38
CA ALA A 76 11.14 19.49 -15.73
C ALA A 76 11.10 19.31 -14.20
N ASP A 77 10.94 20.39 -13.45
CA ASP A 77 10.94 20.37 -11.98
C ASP A 77 9.51 20.28 -11.39
N ARG A 78 8.59 19.53 -12.02
CA ARG A 78 7.22 19.32 -11.52
C ARG A 78 6.75 17.88 -11.74
N PRO A 79 6.08 17.25 -10.76
CA PRO A 79 5.46 15.97 -10.99
C PRO A 79 4.21 16.15 -11.86
N VAL A 80 3.86 15.09 -12.58
CA VAL A 80 2.60 14.96 -13.30
C VAL A 80 1.58 14.37 -12.35
N GLY A 81 0.40 14.98 -12.24
CA GLY A 81 -0.68 14.45 -11.42
C GLY A 81 -1.23 13.14 -12.01
N SER A 82 -1.66 12.22 -11.14
CA SER A 82 -2.20 10.91 -11.52
C SER A 82 -3.49 10.98 -12.36
N GLY A 83 -4.17 12.13 -12.38
CA GLY A 83 -5.33 12.35 -13.23
C GLY A 83 -5.76 13.83 -13.30
N LEU A 84 -6.74 14.10 -14.16
CA LEU A 84 -7.29 15.45 -14.42
C LEU A 84 -7.84 16.14 -13.17
N LEU A 85 -8.24 15.34 -12.18
CA LEU A 85 -8.72 15.81 -10.89
C LEU A 85 -7.61 16.42 -10.03
N VAL A 86 -6.33 16.15 -10.31
CA VAL A 86 -5.16 16.66 -9.58
C VAL A 86 -4.49 17.79 -10.36
N ALA A 87 -4.20 17.56 -11.64
CA ALA A 87 -3.59 18.54 -12.52
C ALA A 87 -3.93 18.27 -14.01
N PRO A 88 -3.87 19.30 -14.88
CA PRO A 88 -3.91 19.09 -16.32
C PRO A 88 -2.78 18.17 -16.80
N PRO A 89 -3.01 17.38 -17.86
CA PRO A 89 -1.97 16.52 -18.41
C PRO A 89 -0.85 17.37 -19.02
N PRO A 90 0.39 16.85 -19.06
CA PRO A 90 1.48 17.51 -19.75
C PRO A 90 1.18 17.64 -21.25
N LEU A 91 1.79 18.63 -21.89
CA LEU A 91 1.70 18.78 -23.35
C LEU A 91 2.48 17.64 -24.02
N ALA A 92 2.03 17.20 -25.21
CA ALA A 92 2.55 16.02 -25.89
C ALA A 92 4.04 16.13 -26.29
N ASP A 93 4.58 17.35 -26.39
CA ASP A 93 5.96 17.65 -26.74
C ASP A 93 6.91 17.70 -25.52
N GLN A 94 6.37 17.55 -24.30
CA GLN A 94 7.16 17.62 -23.07
C GLN A 94 7.81 16.27 -22.75
N GLU A 95 9.12 16.30 -22.51
CA GLU A 95 9.87 15.11 -22.10
C GLU A 95 9.49 14.67 -20.67
N LEU A 96 9.07 13.42 -20.53
CA LEU A 96 8.73 12.80 -19.26
C LEU A 96 9.93 12.04 -18.70
N THR A 97 10.29 12.35 -17.46
CA THR A 97 11.33 11.64 -16.71
C THR A 97 10.79 11.20 -15.35
N ILE A 98 11.23 10.06 -14.85
CA ILE A 98 10.92 9.65 -13.47
C ILE A 98 11.84 10.43 -12.53
N ARG A 99 11.26 11.13 -11.55
CA ARG A 99 12.01 11.90 -10.55
C ARG A 99 11.51 11.61 -9.13
N PRO A 100 12.39 11.70 -8.13
CA PRO A 100 12.02 11.50 -6.73
C PRO A 100 11.34 12.73 -6.12
N TRP A 101 10.25 12.49 -5.39
CA TRP A 101 9.47 13.50 -4.66
C TRP A 101 9.18 13.02 -3.24
N LYS A 102 9.28 13.90 -2.24
CA LYS A 102 8.86 13.55 -0.87
C LYS A 102 7.34 13.58 -0.78
N VAL A 103 6.77 12.53 -0.21
CA VAL A 103 5.33 12.42 0.08
C VAL A 103 5.11 11.92 1.50
N THR A 104 3.98 12.28 2.07
CA THR A 104 3.51 11.78 3.35
C THR A 104 2.73 10.50 3.13
N ALA A 105 3.05 9.45 3.89
CA ALA A 105 2.35 8.18 3.84
C ALA A 105 1.97 7.68 5.25
N LEU A 106 0.88 6.92 5.32
CA LEU A 106 0.48 6.13 6.48
C LEU A 106 0.88 4.68 6.24
N CYS A 107 1.65 4.10 7.16
CA CYS A 107 1.93 2.67 7.15
C CYS A 107 0.70 1.92 7.67
N LEU A 108 0.10 1.09 6.81
CA LEU A 108 -1.03 0.24 7.16
C LEU A 108 -0.52 -1.12 7.64
N LEU A 109 -0.96 -1.54 8.82
CA LEU A 109 -0.77 -2.93 9.24
C LEU A 109 -1.58 -3.86 8.33
N PRO A 110 -1.27 -5.17 8.28
CA PRO A 110 -1.99 -6.11 7.42
C PRO A 110 -3.52 -6.06 7.62
N ASP A 111 -3.99 -5.96 8.86
CA ASP A 111 -5.42 -5.92 9.19
C ASP A 111 -6.10 -4.62 8.72
N ASP A 112 -5.40 -3.50 8.85
CA ASP A 112 -5.85 -2.19 8.35
C ASP A 112 -5.90 -2.21 6.81
N ALA A 113 -4.89 -2.78 6.16
CA ALA A 113 -4.83 -2.91 4.72
C ALA A 113 -5.98 -3.80 4.18
N MET A 114 -6.28 -4.92 4.82
CA MET A 114 -7.42 -5.78 4.47
C MET A 114 -8.75 -5.03 4.62
N SER A 115 -8.94 -4.34 5.74
CA SER A 115 -10.15 -3.56 6.02
C SER A 115 -10.34 -2.44 4.99
N PHE A 116 -9.26 -1.72 4.68
CA PHE A 116 -9.24 -0.67 3.67
C PHE A 116 -9.57 -1.18 2.28
N LEU A 117 -8.88 -2.23 1.81
CA LEU A 117 -9.10 -2.79 0.49
C LEU A 117 -10.51 -3.39 0.36
N THR A 118 -11.04 -3.98 1.42
CA THR A 118 -12.43 -4.47 1.46
C THR A 118 -13.43 -3.32 1.32
N ALA A 119 -13.21 -2.21 2.03
CA ALA A 119 -14.04 -1.01 1.92
C ALA A 119 -13.97 -0.36 0.52
N CYS A 120 -12.83 -0.47 -0.17
CA CYS A 120 -12.65 0.03 -1.54
C CYS A 120 -13.26 -0.88 -2.61
N ALA A 121 -13.50 -2.15 -2.32
CA ALA A 121 -13.89 -3.13 -3.34
C ALA A 121 -15.18 -2.74 -4.08
N GLY A 122 -15.08 -2.61 -5.41
CA GLY A 122 -16.22 -2.24 -6.27
C GLY A 122 -16.66 -0.78 -6.19
N ARG A 123 -15.91 0.09 -5.50
CA ARG A 123 -16.22 1.51 -5.36
C ARG A 123 -15.24 2.36 -6.16
N ARG A 124 -15.71 3.52 -6.63
CA ARG A 124 -14.85 4.55 -7.26
C ARG A 124 -14.39 5.61 -6.26
N ASN A 125 -15.19 5.84 -5.22
CA ASN A 125 -14.90 6.78 -4.14
C ASN A 125 -15.06 6.06 -2.81
N LEU A 126 -14.16 6.34 -1.86
CA LEU A 126 -14.26 5.82 -0.51
C LEU A 126 -15.30 6.62 0.30
N ALA A 127 -15.31 7.94 0.10
CA ALA A 127 -16.21 8.91 0.69
C ALA A 127 -16.41 10.09 -0.30
N PRO A 128 -17.36 11.01 -0.06
CA PRO A 128 -17.47 12.23 -0.86
C PRO A 128 -16.11 12.96 -0.94
N SER A 129 -15.69 13.34 -2.14
CA SER A 129 -14.39 13.99 -2.41
C SER A 129 -13.13 13.15 -2.11
N VAL A 130 -13.26 11.85 -1.84
CA VAL A 130 -12.15 10.90 -1.64
C VAL A 130 -12.23 9.81 -2.71
N VAL A 131 -11.43 9.98 -3.76
CA VAL A 131 -11.36 9.11 -4.94
C VAL A 131 -10.40 7.95 -4.67
N ILE A 132 -10.77 6.77 -5.15
CA ILE A 132 -9.92 5.56 -5.10
C ILE A 132 -9.07 5.52 -6.36
N GLY A 133 -7.74 5.54 -6.22
CA GLY A 133 -6.79 5.38 -7.33
C GLY A 133 -6.91 4.02 -8.02
N ALA A 134 -6.53 3.96 -9.29
CA ALA A 134 -6.61 2.73 -10.09
C ALA A 134 -5.70 1.60 -9.55
N ASP A 135 -4.60 1.96 -8.90
CA ASP A 135 -3.69 1.07 -8.19
C ASP A 135 -4.37 0.34 -7.02
N ILE A 136 -5.31 0.97 -6.33
CA ILE A 136 -6.07 0.31 -5.26
C ILE A 136 -6.98 -0.78 -5.85
N ALA A 137 -7.56 -0.58 -7.03
CA ALA A 137 -8.35 -1.61 -7.69
C ALA A 137 -7.51 -2.85 -8.03
N PHE A 138 -6.24 -2.67 -8.39
CA PHE A 138 -5.28 -3.77 -8.51
C PHE A 138 -5.06 -4.48 -7.17
N TRP A 139 -4.83 -3.73 -6.08
CA TRP A 139 -4.64 -4.32 -4.75
C TRP A 139 -5.88 -5.08 -4.23
N VAL A 140 -7.09 -4.65 -4.60
CA VAL A 140 -8.31 -5.42 -4.32
C VAL A 140 -8.28 -6.78 -5.02
N GLN A 141 -7.75 -6.87 -6.26
CA GLN A 141 -7.58 -8.15 -6.95
C GLN A 141 -6.49 -9.00 -6.28
N ALA A 142 -5.38 -8.38 -5.85
CA ALA A 142 -4.34 -9.07 -5.08
C ALA A 142 -4.85 -9.61 -3.74
N LEU A 143 -5.69 -8.86 -3.03
CA LEU A 143 -6.36 -9.31 -1.81
C LEU A 143 -7.22 -10.55 -2.09
N ARG A 144 -8.00 -10.55 -3.18
CA ARG A 144 -8.82 -11.71 -3.58
C ARG A 144 -7.97 -12.92 -3.93
N PHE A 145 -6.86 -12.73 -4.63
CA PHE A 145 -5.90 -13.78 -4.94
C PHE A 145 -5.34 -14.41 -3.66
N ALA A 146 -4.79 -13.59 -2.75
CA ALA A 146 -4.25 -14.04 -1.46
C ALA A 146 -5.32 -14.72 -0.59
N GLY A 147 -6.52 -14.16 -0.52
CA GLY A 147 -7.66 -14.74 0.17
C GLY A 147 -8.06 -16.11 -0.39
N SER A 148 -7.99 -16.30 -1.71
CA SER A 148 -8.25 -17.61 -2.34
C SER A 148 -7.21 -18.66 -1.94
N LEU A 149 -5.94 -18.27 -1.79
CA LEU A 149 -4.87 -19.15 -1.33
C LEU A 149 -5.10 -19.54 0.13
N ALA A 150 -5.38 -18.54 0.98
CA ALA A 150 -5.69 -18.75 2.39
C ALA A 150 -6.89 -19.69 2.60
N ALA A 151 -8.00 -19.44 1.88
CA ALA A 151 -9.21 -20.25 1.96
C ALA A 151 -8.99 -21.72 1.53
N ARG A 152 -8.05 -21.95 0.60
CA ARG A 152 -7.64 -23.29 0.15
C ARG A 152 -6.53 -23.92 1.00
N GLY A 153 -6.10 -23.26 2.08
CA GLY A 153 -5.01 -23.73 2.95
C GLY A 153 -3.65 -23.80 2.26
N ARG A 154 -3.42 -22.96 1.23
CA ARG A 154 -2.20 -22.97 0.41
C ARG A 154 -1.07 -22.15 1.02
N PHE A 155 -0.65 -22.55 2.22
CA PHE A 155 0.46 -21.91 2.92
C PHE A 155 1.12 -22.86 3.92
N LEU A 156 2.39 -22.62 4.23
CA LEU A 156 3.19 -23.44 5.15
C LEU A 156 3.96 -22.55 6.13
N PRO A 157 4.32 -23.07 7.31
CA PRO A 157 5.16 -22.32 8.24
C PRO A 157 6.58 -22.21 7.66
N GLY A 158 7.13 -21.01 7.74
CA GLY A 158 8.45 -20.65 7.28
C GLY A 158 9.16 -19.74 8.28
N VAL A 159 10.39 -19.35 7.93
CA VAL A 159 11.22 -18.45 8.73
C VAL A 159 11.81 -17.39 7.82
N LYS A 160 11.57 -16.13 8.15
CA LYS A 160 12.11 -14.98 7.41
C LYS A 160 13.19 -14.29 8.23
N GLN A 161 14.27 -13.91 7.57
CA GLN A 161 15.30 -13.07 8.18
C GLN A 161 14.88 -11.60 8.11
N GLU A 162 14.90 -10.93 9.25
CA GLU A 162 14.72 -9.50 9.41
C GLU A 162 16.00 -8.86 9.98
N ARG A 163 16.06 -7.52 10.03
CA ARG A 163 17.25 -6.80 10.53
C ARG A 163 17.63 -7.18 11.96
N SER A 164 16.65 -7.54 12.79
CA SER A 164 16.82 -7.87 14.21
C SER A 164 16.89 -9.37 14.51
N GLY A 165 16.82 -10.25 13.50
CA GLY A 165 16.87 -11.70 13.71
C GLY A 165 15.98 -12.49 12.75
N TYR A 166 15.44 -13.60 13.24
CA TYR A 166 14.56 -14.47 12.47
C TYR A 166 13.14 -14.45 13.05
N VAL A 167 12.14 -14.37 12.17
CA VAL A 167 10.73 -14.38 12.53
C VAL A 167 10.04 -15.57 11.87
N ALA A 168 9.20 -16.27 12.62
CA ALA A 168 8.32 -17.30 12.06
C ALA A 168 7.23 -16.62 11.25
N VAL A 169 6.92 -17.12 10.05
CA VAL A 169 5.92 -16.57 9.13
C VAL A 169 5.11 -17.70 8.49
N TRP A 170 3.91 -17.42 7.99
CA TRP A 170 3.19 -18.29 7.07
C TRP A 170 3.41 -17.84 5.64
N GLU A 171 3.93 -18.72 4.80
CA GLU A 171 4.31 -18.41 3.43
C GLU A 171 3.37 -19.07 2.42
N PRO A 172 2.97 -18.37 1.35
CA PRO A 172 2.11 -18.93 0.31
C PRO A 172 2.81 -20.07 -0.41
N VAL A 173 2.07 -21.16 -0.66
CA VAL A 173 2.53 -22.28 -1.49
C VAL A 173 1.76 -22.24 -2.80
N LEU A 174 2.47 -21.93 -3.88
CA LEU A 174 1.89 -21.83 -5.22
C LEU A 174 2.01 -23.14 -5.97
N SER A 175 0.90 -23.62 -6.52
CA SER A 175 0.88 -24.68 -7.54
C SER A 175 0.80 -24.09 -8.95
N GLY A 176 0.80 -24.93 -9.99
CA GLY A 176 0.81 -24.48 -11.41
C GLY A 176 -0.19 -23.35 -11.70
N ASP A 177 -1.47 -23.60 -11.47
CA ASP A 177 -2.54 -22.61 -11.71
C ASP A 177 -2.38 -21.34 -10.85
N ASP A 178 -1.88 -21.47 -9.63
CA ASP A 178 -1.64 -20.32 -8.74
C ASP A 178 -0.48 -19.47 -9.25
N MET A 179 0.54 -20.10 -9.84
CA MET A 179 1.68 -19.42 -10.46
C MET A 179 1.25 -18.66 -11.72
N GLU A 180 0.42 -19.27 -12.56
CA GLU A 180 -0.15 -18.60 -13.75
C GLU A 180 -1.01 -17.39 -13.35
N SER A 181 -1.83 -17.55 -12.31
CA SER A 181 -2.63 -16.47 -11.75
C SER A 181 -1.75 -15.34 -11.19
N LEU A 182 -0.67 -15.67 -10.47
CA LEU A 182 0.27 -14.70 -9.95
C LEU A 182 0.98 -13.93 -11.08
N VAL A 183 1.46 -14.63 -12.10
CA VAL A 183 2.13 -14.02 -13.25
C VAL A 183 1.16 -13.12 -14.02
N THR A 184 -0.07 -13.56 -14.23
CA THR A 184 -1.12 -12.77 -14.88
C THR A 184 -1.41 -11.50 -14.10
N LEU A 185 -1.58 -11.62 -12.78
CA LEU A 185 -1.78 -10.47 -11.91
C LEU A 185 -0.56 -9.52 -11.96
N ALA A 186 0.66 -10.05 -11.79
CA ALA A 186 1.89 -9.27 -11.81
C ALA A 186 2.13 -8.53 -13.13
N ARG A 187 1.68 -9.04 -14.28
CA ARG A 187 1.76 -8.32 -15.57
C ARG A 187 0.89 -7.08 -15.63
N SER A 188 -0.13 -6.99 -14.80
CA SER A 188 -1.07 -5.87 -14.76
C SER A 188 -0.76 -4.83 -13.68
N ILE A 189 0.32 -5.02 -12.90
CA ILE A 189 0.63 -4.14 -11.76
C ILE A 189 0.89 -2.70 -12.24
N PRO A 190 0.13 -1.71 -11.73
CA PRO A 190 0.44 -0.31 -11.98
C PRO A 190 1.74 0.12 -11.29
N ALA A 191 2.53 1.00 -11.90
CA ALA A 191 3.76 1.51 -11.31
C ALA A 191 3.54 2.20 -9.94
N ALA A 192 2.37 2.81 -9.73
CA ALA A 192 1.98 3.42 -8.46
C ALA A 192 1.92 2.42 -7.28
N CYS A 193 1.77 1.12 -7.56
CA CYS A 193 1.79 0.07 -6.52
C CYS A 193 3.17 -0.13 -5.90
N TYR A 194 4.26 0.31 -6.53
CA TYR A 194 5.63 0.11 -6.03
C TYR A 194 6.52 1.34 -6.28
N CYS A 195 5.91 2.53 -6.36
CA CYS A 195 6.62 3.78 -6.62
C CYS A 195 7.25 4.40 -5.36
N LEU A 196 6.96 3.89 -4.16
CA LEU A 196 7.51 4.43 -2.90
C LEU A 196 8.76 3.68 -2.44
N THR A 197 9.76 4.44 -1.98
CA THR A 197 10.95 3.92 -1.29
C THR A 197 11.29 4.73 -0.04
N ALA A 198 11.88 4.07 0.96
CA ALA A 198 12.28 4.72 2.21
C ALA A 198 13.66 5.42 2.11
N ASP A 199 14.60 4.84 1.37
CA ASP A 199 16.03 5.22 1.38
C ASP A 199 16.45 6.15 0.22
N ASP A 200 15.51 6.82 -0.45
CA ASP A 200 15.78 7.75 -1.58
C ASP A 200 16.49 7.11 -2.77
N VAL A 201 16.48 5.77 -2.84
CA VAL A 201 17.02 4.96 -3.93
C VAL A 201 15.86 4.31 -4.67
N LEU A 202 15.93 4.30 -6.00
CA LEU A 202 14.96 3.63 -6.84
C LEU A 202 15.09 2.11 -6.61
N SER A 203 13.96 1.46 -6.37
CA SER A 203 13.93 0.03 -6.12
C SER A 203 13.95 -0.76 -7.42
N ASP A 204 14.78 -1.81 -7.50
CA ASP A 204 14.78 -2.79 -8.60
C ASP A 204 13.80 -3.95 -8.32
N THR A 205 12.70 -3.66 -7.62
CA THR A 205 11.74 -4.71 -7.25
C THR A 205 10.95 -5.16 -8.46
N GLN A 206 10.92 -6.48 -8.67
CA GLN A 206 10.15 -7.09 -9.74
C GLN A 206 8.68 -7.26 -9.35
N ALA A 207 7.79 -7.00 -10.30
CA ALA A 207 6.34 -7.09 -10.14
C ALA A 207 5.84 -8.41 -9.51
N PRO A 208 6.30 -9.62 -9.93
CA PRO A 208 5.89 -10.86 -9.28
C PRO A 208 6.26 -10.94 -7.79
N SER A 209 7.44 -10.43 -7.43
CA SER A 209 7.91 -10.41 -6.03
C SER A 209 7.06 -9.48 -5.16
N VAL A 210 6.58 -8.36 -5.71
CA VAL A 210 5.65 -7.45 -5.01
C VAL A 210 4.35 -8.19 -4.68
N VAL A 211 3.74 -8.83 -5.69
CA VAL A 211 2.46 -9.56 -5.53
C VAL A 211 2.61 -10.73 -4.56
N LEU A 212 3.69 -11.49 -4.68
CA LEU A 212 3.98 -12.62 -3.79
C LEU A 212 4.18 -12.16 -2.35
N SER A 213 5.00 -11.13 -2.14
CA SER A 213 5.30 -10.60 -0.81
C SER A 213 4.04 -10.03 -0.15
N PHE A 214 3.25 -9.26 -0.89
CA PHE A 214 1.96 -8.76 -0.42
C PHE A 214 1.01 -9.92 -0.04
N SER A 215 0.94 -10.96 -0.89
CA SER A 215 0.11 -12.14 -0.60
C SER A 215 0.56 -12.86 0.67
N GLY A 216 1.87 -13.01 0.87
CA GLY A 216 2.42 -13.59 2.09
C GLY A 216 2.13 -12.77 3.34
N MET A 217 2.23 -11.44 3.27
CA MET A 217 1.86 -10.55 4.37
C MET A 217 0.40 -10.76 4.81
N LEU A 218 -0.53 -10.84 3.85
CA LEU A 218 -1.95 -11.07 4.14
C LEU A 218 -2.24 -12.47 4.70
N ILE A 219 -1.63 -13.49 4.10
CA ILE A 219 -1.79 -14.88 4.54
C ILE A 219 -1.25 -15.08 5.96
N ASP A 220 -0.09 -14.50 6.29
CA ASP A 220 0.47 -14.55 7.63
C ASP A 220 -0.47 -13.92 8.67
N ALA A 221 -1.03 -12.75 8.37
CA ALA A 221 -2.01 -12.10 9.24
C ALA A 221 -3.27 -12.97 9.44
N LEU A 222 -3.88 -13.46 8.35
CA LEU A 222 -5.08 -14.30 8.41
C LEU A 222 -4.84 -15.59 9.20
N ALA A 223 -3.70 -16.26 8.99
CA ALA A 223 -3.37 -17.49 9.69
C ALA A 223 -3.16 -17.26 11.20
N ARG A 224 -2.54 -16.14 11.59
CA ARG A 224 -2.39 -15.76 13.01
C ARG A 224 -3.72 -15.41 13.67
N GLN A 225 -4.58 -14.66 12.98
CA GLN A 225 -5.91 -14.32 13.48
C GLN A 225 -6.74 -15.59 13.77
N GLU A 226 -6.76 -16.55 12.84
CA GLU A 226 -7.46 -17.82 13.05
C GLU A 226 -6.90 -18.59 14.25
N ALA A 227 -5.58 -18.65 14.40
CA ALA A 227 -4.95 -19.29 15.55
C ALA A 227 -5.36 -18.63 16.88
N MET A 228 -5.43 -17.29 16.95
CA MET A 228 -5.89 -16.57 18.14
C MET A 228 -7.37 -16.84 18.45
N LEU A 229 -8.23 -16.90 17.43
CA LEU A 229 -9.65 -17.23 17.60
C LEU A 229 -9.86 -18.64 18.17
N LEU A 230 -9.08 -19.62 17.69
CA LEU A 230 -9.10 -20.99 18.19
C LEU A 230 -8.65 -21.09 19.65
N GLN A 231 -7.60 -20.35 20.03
CA GLN A 231 -7.14 -20.28 21.43
C GLN A 231 -8.19 -19.65 22.36
N GLY A 232 -8.84 -18.55 21.94
CA GLY A 232 -9.91 -17.91 22.70
C GLY A 232 -11.14 -18.82 22.91
N LYS A 233 -11.52 -19.61 21.90
CA LYS A 233 -12.59 -20.62 21.99
C LYS A 233 -12.21 -21.76 22.94
N ALA A 234 -10.96 -22.22 22.92
CA ALA A 234 -10.46 -23.25 23.82
C ALA A 234 -10.45 -22.79 25.29
N GLY A 235 -10.07 -21.53 25.57
CA GLY A 235 -10.12 -20.93 26.90
C GLY A 235 -11.54 -20.79 27.47
N LYS A 236 -12.51 -20.40 26.62
CA LYS A 236 -13.94 -20.35 27.00
C LYS A 236 -14.54 -21.74 27.28
N ARG A 237 -14.10 -22.78 26.57
CA ARG A 237 -14.53 -24.17 26.83
C ARG A 237 -13.99 -24.71 28.15
N ARG A 238 -12.72 -24.42 28.48
CA ARG A 238 -12.09 -24.85 29.75
C ARG A 238 -12.70 -24.15 30.98
N SER A 239 -12.98 -22.85 30.91
CA SER A 239 -13.63 -22.12 32.01
C SER A 239 -15.07 -22.58 32.28
N ARG A 240 -15.83 -22.94 31.23
CA ARG A 240 -17.19 -23.47 31.39
C ARG A 240 -17.24 -24.87 32.01
N ALA A 241 -16.21 -25.70 31.77
CA ALA A 241 -16.08 -27.02 32.39
C ALA A 241 -15.67 -26.94 33.87
N ALA A 242 -14.93 -25.89 34.28
CA ALA A 242 -14.52 -25.68 35.67
C ALA A 242 -15.59 -25.02 36.56
N GLY A 243 -16.66 -24.46 35.98
CA GLY A 243 -17.78 -23.84 36.72
C GLY A 243 -19.00 -24.75 36.91
N GLN A 244 -18.89 -26.04 36.56
CA GLN A 244 -19.96 -27.05 36.71
C GLN A 244 -19.60 -28.18 37.70
N THR A 245 -18.56 -27.98 38.50
CA THR A 245 -18.14 -28.86 39.61
C THR A 245 -18.21 -28.10 40.91
#